data_AF-A0A9D4M3J6-F1
#
_entry.id   AF-A0A9D4M3J6-F1
#
_cell.length_a   1.000
_cell.length_b   1.000
_cell.length_c   1.000
_cell.angle_alpha   90.00
_cell.angle_beta   90.00
_cell.angle_gamma   90.00
#
_symmetry.space_group_name_H-M   'P 1'
#
loop_
_entity.id
_entity.type
_entity.pdbx_description
1 polymer ?
#
loop_
_entity_poly.entity_id
_entity_poly.type
_entity_poly.pdbx_seq_one_letter_code
_entity_poly.pdbx_strand_id
1 'polypeptide(L)'
;MEDRKKLKTLCETRCMSRAEALTTFVKDFSVVVHALEHLENDGDVKAGEHVRVILRFEVIITLVTCDHVFSSLVGLTAILQEVSF
;
A
#
# COMPACT_ATOMS: atom_id res chain seq x y z
N MET A 1 -29.63 -0.89 -11.60
CA MET A 1 -28.74 0.27 -11.91
C MET A 1 -28.05 0.80 -10.65
N GLU A 2 -28.75 0.79 -9.52
CA GLU A 2 -28.26 1.28 -8.21
C GLU A 2 -27.18 0.38 -7.57
N ASP A 3 -27.34 -0.95 -7.64
CA ASP A 3 -26.33 -1.89 -7.12
C ASP A 3 -25.00 -1.82 -7.87
N ARG A 4 -25.06 -1.58 -9.19
CA ARG A 4 -23.87 -1.37 -10.04
C ARG A 4 -23.14 -0.07 -9.66
N LYS A 5 -23.88 0.98 -9.28
CA LYS A 5 -23.29 2.21 -8.72
C LYS A 5 -22.63 1.95 -7.37
N LYS A 6 -23.30 1.25 -6.43
CA LYS A 6 -22.72 0.90 -5.13
C LYS A 6 -21.43 0.07 -5.23
N LEU A 7 -21.41 -0.94 -6.10
CA LEU A 7 -20.20 -1.76 -6.33
C LEU A 7 -19.05 -0.94 -6.93
N LYS A 8 -19.35 0.00 -7.84
CA LYS A 8 -18.38 0.94 -8.39
C LYS A 8 -17.78 1.79 -7.26
N THR A 9 -18.62 2.41 -6.44
CA THR A 9 -18.18 3.25 -5.31
C THR A 9 -17.39 2.48 -4.24
N LEU A 10 -17.78 1.24 -3.91
CA LEU A 10 -17.05 0.40 -2.96
C LEU A 10 -15.67 -0.02 -3.47
N CYS A 11 -15.57 -0.38 -4.76
CA CYS A 11 -14.28 -0.69 -5.38
C CYS A 11 -13.38 0.55 -5.45
N GLU A 12 -13.95 1.73 -5.69
CA GLU A 12 -13.24 3.01 -5.71
C GLU A 12 -12.65 3.35 -4.33
N THR A 13 -13.47 3.36 -3.28
CA THR A 13 -13.00 3.68 -1.92
C THR A 13 -11.96 2.66 -1.45
N ARG A 14 -12.14 1.38 -1.76
CA ARG A 14 -11.21 0.33 -1.33
C ARG A 14 -9.92 0.34 -2.14
N CYS A 15 -9.96 0.61 -3.44
CA CYS A 15 -8.76 0.69 -4.27
C CYS A 15 -7.94 1.92 -3.93
N MET A 16 -8.58 3.09 -3.80
CA MET A 16 -7.90 4.34 -3.44
C MET A 16 -7.32 4.28 -2.03
N SER A 17 -8.09 3.82 -1.03
CA SER A 17 -7.58 3.67 0.34
C SER A 17 -6.38 2.71 0.42
N ARG A 18 -6.38 1.62 -0.37
CA ARG A 18 -5.24 0.69 -0.45
C ARG A 18 -4.03 1.31 -1.14
N ALA A 19 -4.24 2.08 -2.20
CA ALA A 19 -3.18 2.81 -2.88
C ALA A 19 -2.55 3.83 -1.93
N GLU A 20 -3.35 4.63 -1.24
CA GLU A 20 -2.87 5.63 -0.27
C GLU A 20 -2.10 5.01 0.89
N ALA A 21 -2.61 3.90 1.46
CA ALA A 21 -1.92 3.18 2.53
C ALA A 21 -0.57 2.61 2.05
N LEU A 22 -0.55 2.04 0.85
CA LEU A 22 0.66 1.50 0.24
C LEU A 22 1.69 2.59 -0.02
N THR A 23 1.28 3.70 -0.65
CA THR A 23 2.16 4.84 -0.93
C THR A 23 2.70 5.47 0.35
N THR A 24 1.87 5.60 1.38
CA THR A 24 2.33 6.08 2.70
C THR A 24 3.37 5.13 3.28
N PHE A 25 3.10 3.82 3.26
CA PHE A 25 4.04 2.82 3.76
C PHE A 25 5.37 2.82 3.00
N VAL A 26 5.37 3.01 1.67
CA VAL A 26 6.60 3.12 0.87
C VAL A 26 7.40 4.37 1.26
N LYS A 27 6.73 5.52 1.45
CA LYS A 27 7.38 6.77 1.86
C LYS A 27 8.00 6.68 3.25
N ASP A 28 7.31 6.04 4.17
CA ASP A 28 7.73 5.88 5.56
C ASP A 28 8.52 4.59 5.81
N PHE A 29 8.92 3.88 4.76
CA PHE A 29 9.53 2.56 4.86
C PHE A 29 10.77 2.55 5.77
N SER A 30 11.64 3.55 5.64
CA SER A 30 12.83 3.68 6.50
C SER A 30 12.47 3.89 7.97
N VAL A 31 11.42 4.67 8.24
CA VAL A 31 10.91 4.92 9.60
C VAL A 31 10.35 3.64 10.20
N VAL A 32 9.57 2.88 9.43
CA VAL A 32 9.02 1.58 9.86
C VAL A 32 10.13 0.59 10.18
N VAL A 33 11.15 0.48 9.31
CA VAL A 33 12.31 -0.40 9.54
C VAL A 33 13.04 0.02 10.82
N HIS A 34 13.37 1.30 10.99
CA HIS A 34 14.06 1.79 12.18
C HIS A 34 13.23 1.55 13.46
N ALA A 35 11.92 1.73 13.41
CA ALA A 35 11.06 1.45 14.56
C ALA A 35 11.08 -0.04 14.95
N LEU A 36 11.06 -0.94 13.96
CA LEU A 36 11.15 -2.38 14.19
C LEU A 36 12.54 -2.78 14.72
N GLU A 37 13.61 -2.21 14.19
CA GLU A 37 14.97 -2.44 14.70
C GLU A 37 15.13 -1.94 16.14
N HIS A 38 14.52 -0.81 16.50
CA HIS A 38 14.52 -0.32 17.87
C HIS A 38 13.83 -1.30 18.82
N LEU A 39 12.64 -1.81 18.44
CA LEU A 39 11.91 -2.81 19.23
C LEU A 39 12.67 -4.14 19.34
N GLU A 40 13.35 -4.58 18.27
CA GLU A 40 14.22 -5.76 18.31
C GLU A 40 15.36 -5.59 19.33
N ASN A 41 16.00 -4.42 19.33
CA ASN A 41 17.07 -4.10 20.29
C ASN A 41 16.57 -4.07 21.74
N ASP A 42 15.30 -3.71 21.96
CA ASP A 42 14.64 -3.75 23.27
C ASP A 42 14.16 -5.16 23.67
N GLY A 43 14.42 -6.17 22.85
CA GLY A 43 14.16 -7.58 23.13
C GLY A 43 12.86 -8.14 22.51
N ASP A 44 12.16 -7.37 21.66
CA ASP A 44 11.02 -7.89 20.92
C ASP A 44 11.47 -8.76 19.74
N VAL A 45 11.45 -10.08 19.96
CA VAL A 45 11.85 -11.08 18.97
C VAL A 45 10.97 -11.02 17.70
N LYS A 46 9.68 -10.67 17.83
CA LYS A 46 8.78 -10.58 16.66
C LYS A 46 9.12 -9.39 15.78
N ALA A 47 9.55 -8.28 16.38
CA ALA A 47 10.02 -7.13 15.62
C ALA A 47 11.21 -7.52 14.71
N GLY A 48 12.18 -8.28 15.24
CA GLY A 48 13.30 -8.79 14.44
C GLY A 48 12.91 -9.79 13.35
N GLU A 49 11.87 -10.61 13.56
CA GLU A 49 11.28 -11.42 12.49
C GLU A 49 10.69 -10.55 11.37
N HIS A 50 9.98 -9.48 11.72
CA HIS A 50 9.42 -8.53 10.75
C HIS A 50 10.51 -7.78 9.98
N VAL A 51 11.59 -7.31 10.62
CA VAL A 51 12.76 -6.68 9.96
C VAL A 51 13.35 -7.63 8.92
N ARG A 52 13.59 -8.90 9.30
CA ARG A 52 14.18 -9.90 8.40
C ARG A 52 13.31 -10.25 7.20
N VAL A 53 11.99 -10.09 7.31
CA VAL A 53 11.06 -10.32 6.19
C VAL A 53 10.95 -9.07 5.32
N ILE A 54 10.75 -7.90 5.91
CA ILE A 54 10.49 -6.66 5.18
C ILE A 54 11.69 -6.20 4.37
N LEU A 55 12.92 -6.49 4.83
CA LEU A 55 14.16 -6.17 4.13
C LEU A 55 14.53 -7.19 3.03
N ARG A 56 13.75 -8.25 2.83
CA ARG A 56 14.01 -9.17 1.72
C ARG A 56 13.80 -8.46 0.39
N PHE A 57 14.72 -8.70 -0.52
CA PHE A 57 14.71 -8.10 -1.86
C PHE A 57 13.38 -8.34 -2.60
N GLU A 58 12.81 -9.54 -2.50
CA GLU A 58 11.53 -9.89 -3.09
C GLU A 58 10.37 -9.03 -2.55
N VAL A 59 10.38 -8.73 -1.24
CA VAL A 59 9.38 -7.88 -0.61
C VAL A 59 9.51 -6.44 -1.07
N ILE A 60 10.74 -5.91 -1.11
CA ILE A 60 11.02 -4.55 -1.56
C ILE A 60 10.60 -4.36 -3.03
N ILE A 61 10.98 -5.28 -3.92
CA ILE A 61 10.55 -5.23 -5.33
C ILE A 61 9.04 -5.27 -5.43
N THR A 62 8.39 -6.20 -4.73
CA THR A 62 6.94 -6.35 -4.77
C THR A 62 6.26 -5.07 -4.29
N LEU A 63 6.76 -4.48 -3.21
CA LEU A 63 6.23 -3.25 -2.63
C LEU A 63 6.30 -2.08 -3.62
N VAL A 64 7.47 -1.82 -4.20
CA VAL A 64 7.67 -0.74 -5.18
C VAL A 64 6.86 -0.99 -6.47
N THR A 65 6.80 -2.23 -6.93
CA THR A 65 6.00 -2.61 -8.11
C THR A 65 4.52 -2.37 -7.87
N CYS A 66 4.00 -2.79 -6.72
CA CYS A 66 2.63 -2.54 -6.33
C CYS A 66 2.34 -1.03 -6.26
N ASP A 67 3.20 -0.24 -5.63
CA ASP A 67 3.01 1.22 -5.52
C ASP A 67 2.92 1.89 -6.90
N HIS A 68 3.78 1.48 -7.83
CA HIS A 68 3.76 1.95 -9.21
C HIS A 68 2.46 1.57 -9.96
N VAL A 69 2.03 0.31 -9.83
CA VAL A 69 0.80 -0.18 -10.46
C VAL A 69 -0.43 0.52 -9.88
N PHE A 70 -0.50 0.68 -8.55
CA PHE A 70 -1.60 1.36 -7.89
C PHE A 70 -1.66 2.85 -8.22
N SER A 71 -0.52 3.54 -8.31
CA SER A 71 -0.46 4.94 -8.75
C SER A 71 -1.05 5.12 -10.15
N SER A 72 -0.73 4.19 -11.06
CA SER A 72 -1.29 4.18 -12.42
C SER A 72 -2.79 3.88 -12.44
N LEU A 73 -3.23 2.91 -11.64
CA LEU A 73 -4.65 2.53 -11.49
C LEU A 73 -5.50 3.66 -10.91
N VAL A 74 -5.00 4.41 -9.94
CA VAL A 74 -5.69 5.56 -9.35
C VAL A 74 -5.90 6.65 -10.41
N GLY A 75 -4.85 6.99 -11.17
CA GLY A 75 -4.95 7.96 -12.26
C GLY A 75 -5.95 7.54 -13.34
N LEU A 76 -5.91 6.27 -13.77
CA LEU A 76 -6.87 5.72 -14.72
C LEU A 76 -8.30 5.74 -14.19
N THR A 77 -8.47 5.42 -12.90
CA THR A 77 -9.79 5.44 -12.24
C THR A 77 -10.36 6.86 -12.24
N ALA A 78 -9.56 7.88 -11.91
CA ALA A 78 -9.97 9.28 -11.94
C ALA A 78 -10.42 9.72 -13.36
N ILE A 79 -9.65 9.37 -14.40
CA ILE A 79 -10.00 9.70 -15.79
C ILE A 79 -11.30 9.01 -16.22
N LEU A 80 -11.44 7.70 -15.95
CA LEU A 80 -12.64 6.95 -16.31
C LEU A 80 -13.88 7.45 -15.56
N GLN A 81 -13.71 8.04 -14.38
CA GLN A 81 -14.78 8.67 -13.63
C GLN A 81 -15.22 9.99 -14.25
N GLU A 82 -14.29 10.84 -14.69
CA GLU A 82 -14.63 12.08 -15.41
C GLU A 82 -15.34 11.80 -16.74
N VAL A 83 -15.06 10.67 -17.39
CA VAL A 83 -15.67 10.25 -18.66
C VAL A 83 -17.00 9.50 -18.47
N SER A 84 -17.42 9.22 -17.23
CA SER A 84 -18.68 8.54 -16.93
C SER A 84 -19.87 9.53 -16.95
N PHE A 85 -20.62 9.57 -18.06
CA PHE A 85 -21.91 10.28 -18.23
C PHE A 85 -22.96 9.91 -17.16
#